data_AF-A0A438VXF3-F1
#
_entry.id   AF-A0A438VXF3-F1
#
_cell.length_a   1.000
_cell.length_b   1.000
_cell.length_c   1.000
_cell.angle_alpha   90.00
_cell.angle_beta   90.00
_cell.angle_gamma   90.00
#
_symmetry.space_group_name_H-M   'P 1'
#
loop_
_entity.id
_entity.type
_entity.pdbx_description
1 polymer ?
#
loop_
_entity_poly.entity_id
_entity_poly.type
_entity_poly.pdbx_seq_one_letter_code
_entity_poly.pdbx_strand_id
1 'polypeptide(L)'
;MDDELERLREAITRYKKQLIELEGLQAFQNKVSKEFGIKMAQKADASDLKKELENNKIKLNELSKSVSELEQQIDLKLSIIPNL
;
A
#
# COMPACT_ATOMS: atom_id res chain seq x y z
N MET A 1 20.24 13.03 -18.76
CA MET A 1 19.47 14.06 -18.02
C MET A 1 17.98 13.85 -18.25
N ASP A 2 17.48 13.87 -19.50
CA ASP A 2 16.05 13.64 -19.78
C ASP A 2 15.56 12.24 -19.38
N ASP A 3 16.32 11.18 -19.67
CA ASP A 3 15.98 9.80 -19.26
C ASP A 3 15.97 9.60 -17.73
N GLU A 4 16.79 10.35 -16.99
CA GLU A 4 16.85 10.28 -15.53
C GLU A 4 15.59 10.88 -14.88
N LEU A 5 15.16 12.03 -15.41
CA LEU A 5 13.94 12.72 -14.99
C LEU A 5 12.69 11.92 -15.34
N GLU A 6 12.67 11.26 -16.50
CA GLU A 6 11.57 10.39 -16.91
C GLU A 6 11.46 9.17 -16.00
N ARG A 7 12.58 8.52 -15.67
CA ARG A 7 12.63 7.42 -14.69
C ARG A 7 12.19 7.86 -13.30
N LEU A 8 12.57 9.06 -12.87
CA LEU A 8 12.12 9.63 -11.60
C LEU A 8 10.61 9.88 -11.61
N ARG A 9 10.07 10.44 -12.71
CA ARG A 9 8.63 10.65 -12.89
C ARG A 9 7.87 9.33 -12.84
N GLU A 10 8.39 8.28 -13.46
CA GLU A 10 7.81 6.95 -13.39
C GLU A 10 7.83 6.39 -11.96
N ALA A 11 8.95 6.51 -11.25
CA ALA A 11 9.06 6.06 -9.86
C ALA A 11 8.05 6.78 -8.94
N ILE A 12 7.93 8.10 -9.06
CA ILE A 12 6.94 8.91 -8.32
C ILE A 12 5.51 8.50 -8.69
N THR A 13 5.25 8.22 -9.97
CA THR A 13 3.92 7.78 -10.42
C THR A 13 3.57 6.41 -9.83
N ARG A 14 4.52 5.49 -9.79
CA ARG A 14 4.35 4.16 -9.17
C ARG A 14 4.15 4.28 -7.66
N TYR A 15 4.95 5.09 -6.99
CA TYR A 15 4.81 5.39 -5.56
C TYR A 15 3.41 5.92 -5.23
N LYS A 16 2.92 6.92 -5.99
CA LYS A 16 1.57 7.45 -5.81
C LYS A 16 0.47 6.42 -6.05
N LYS A 17 0.62 5.56 -7.06
CA LYS A 17 -0.33 4.46 -7.30
C LYS A 17 -0.38 3.48 -6.13
N GLN A 18 0.78 3.08 -5.61
CA GLN A 18 0.86 2.18 -4.46
C GLN A 18 0.32 2.81 -3.17
N LEU A 19 0.48 4.12 -2.97
CA LEU A 19 -0.18 4.83 -1.85
C LEU A 19 -1.71 4.74 -1.94
N ILE A 20 -2.29 5.00 -3.11
CA ILE A 20 -3.74 4.87 -3.31
C ILE A 20 -4.21 3.43 -3.05
N GLU A 21 -3.42 2.45 -3.48
CA GLU A 21 -3.72 1.04 -3.26
C GLU A 21 -3.60 0.65 -1.77
N LEU A 22 -2.63 1.20 -1.03
CA LEU A 22 -2.54 1.06 0.44
C LEU A 22 -3.79 1.62 1.14
N GLU A 23 -4.24 2.82 0.77
CA GLU A 23 -5.45 3.42 1.32
C GLU A 23 -6.69 2.55 1.03
N GLY A 24 -6.78 2.01 -0.19
CA GLY A 24 -7.83 1.08 -0.59
C GLY A 24 -7.82 -0.20 0.24
N LEU A 25 -6.66 -0.82 0.45
CA LEU A 25 -6.50 -2.01 1.26
C LEU A 25 -6.79 -1.75 2.75
N GLN A 26 -6.39 -0.60 3.29
CA GLN A 26 -6.74 -0.19 4.66
C GLN A 26 -8.25 0.01 4.82
N ALA A 27 -8.89 0.69 3.87
CA ALA A 27 -10.33 0.87 3.85
C ALA A 27 -11.07 -0.47 3.77
N PHE A 28 -10.58 -1.39 2.93
CA PHE A 28 -11.09 -2.76 2.85
C PHE A 28 -10.90 -3.49 4.19
N GLN A 29 -9.75 -3.38 4.85
CA GLN A 29 -9.49 -4.01 6.14
C GLN A 29 -10.46 -3.51 7.21
N ASN A 30 -10.71 -2.21 7.26
CA ASN A 30 -11.64 -1.59 8.19
C ASN A 30 -13.08 -2.04 7.94
N LYS A 31 -13.48 -2.16 6.67
CA LYS A 31 -14.81 -2.65 6.28
C LYS A 31 -14.99 -4.11 6.69
N VAL A 32 -14.05 -4.98 6.31
CA VAL A 32 -14.09 -6.42 6.62
C VAL A 32 -13.99 -6.65 8.14
N SER A 33 -13.22 -5.85 8.87
CA SER A 33 -13.14 -5.95 10.34
C SER A 33 -14.48 -5.63 11.02
N LYS A 34 -15.21 -4.63 10.50
CA LYS A 34 -16.56 -4.32 10.98
C LYS A 34 -17.54 -5.44 10.66
N GLU A 35 -17.53 -5.96 9.43
CA GLU A 35 -18.39 -7.09 9.02
C GLU A 35 -18.08 -8.35 9.83
N PHE A 36 -16.80 -8.62 10.12
CA PHE A 36 -16.36 -9.71 10.97
C PHE A 36 -16.93 -9.57 12.40
N GLY A 37 -16.84 -8.37 12.99
CA GLY A 37 -17.43 -8.10 14.31
C GLY A 37 -18.94 -8.33 14.35
N ILE A 38 -19.66 -7.93 13.30
CA ILE A 38 -21.11 -8.14 13.17
C ILE A 38 -21.44 -9.64 13.04
N LYS A 39 -20.74 -10.38 12.17
CA LYS A 39 -20.98 -11.83 12.03
C LYS A 39 -20.67 -12.61 13.31
N MET A 40 -19.60 -12.24 14.01
CA MET A 40 -19.27 -12.83 15.31
C MET A 40 -20.36 -12.55 16.35
N ALA A 41 -20.93 -11.33 16.39
CA ALA A 41 -22.05 -11.00 17.25
C ALA A 41 -23.33 -11.80 16.90
N GLN A 42 -23.52 -12.11 15.61
CA GLN A 42 -24.63 -12.94 15.13
C GLN A 42 -24.39 -14.46 15.31
N LYS A 43 -23.26 -14.88 15.91
CA LYS A 43 -22.82 -16.30 15.99
C LYS A 43 -22.78 -17.00 14.62
N ALA A 44 -22.61 -16.23 13.55
CA ALA A 44 -22.46 -16.74 12.20
C ALA A 44 -20.99 -17.09 11.94
N ASP A 45 -20.75 -18.03 11.02
CA ASP A 45 -19.39 -18.37 10.62
C ASP A 45 -18.71 -17.17 9.94
N ALA A 46 -17.55 -16.79 10.49
CA ALA A 46 -16.74 -15.67 10.04
C ALA A 46 -15.32 -16.12 9.64
N SER A 47 -15.10 -17.43 9.47
CA SER A 47 -13.82 -18.01 9.07
C SER A 47 -13.31 -17.48 7.72
N ASP A 48 -14.21 -17.24 6.76
CA ASP A 48 -13.86 -16.63 5.46
C ASP A 48 -13.38 -15.18 5.61
N LEU A 49 -14.08 -14.37 6.40
CA LEU A 49 -13.70 -12.98 6.68
C LEU A 49 -12.36 -12.90 7.44
N LYS A 50 -12.10 -13.87 8.33
CA LYS A 50 -10.80 -13.97 9.02
C LYS A 50 -9.66 -14.22 8.03
N LYS A 51 -9.85 -15.12 7.05
CA LYS A 51 -8.87 -15.36 5.98
C LYS A 51 -8.65 -14.12 5.12
N GLU A 52 -9.72 -13.39 4.78
CA GLU A 52 -9.61 -12.13 4.03
C GLU A 52 -8.84 -11.07 4.81
N LEU A 53 -9.06 -10.94 6.12
CA LEU A 53 -8.33 -10.01 6.98
C LEU A 53 -6.83 -10.34 7.06
N GLU A 54 -6.48 -11.62 7.20
CA GLU A 54 -5.07 -12.04 7.21
C GLU A 54 -4.40 -11.81 5.86
N ASN A 55 -5.04 -12.21 4.76
CA ASN A 55 -4.52 -11.97 3.41
C ASN A 55 -4.34 -10.48 3.12
N ASN A 56 -5.29 -9.65 3.55
CA ASN A 56 -5.19 -8.20 3.37
C ASN A 56 -4.06 -7.62 4.23
N LYS A 57 -3.87 -8.10 5.45
CA LYS A 57 -2.76 -7.67 6.32
C LYS A 57 -1.39 -8.02 5.71
N ILE A 58 -1.26 -9.19 5.08
CA ILE A 58 -0.05 -9.59 4.36
C ILE A 58 0.20 -8.63 3.20
N LYS A 59 -0.82 -8.40 2.35
CA LYS A 59 -0.72 -7.46 1.21
C LYS A 59 -0.37 -6.04 1.64
N LEU A 60 -0.96 -5.55 2.73
CA LEU A 60 -0.64 -4.24 3.31
C LEU A 60 0.83 -4.14 3.72
N ASN A 61 1.35 -5.18 4.39
CA ASN A 61 2.76 -5.20 4.79
C ASN A 61 3.71 -5.25 3.57
N GLU A 62 3.37 -6.03 2.55
CA GLU A 62 4.14 -6.09 1.30
C GLU A 62 4.14 -4.75 0.55
N LEU A 63 2.96 -4.15 0.38
CA LEU A 63 2.83 -2.84 -0.27
C LEU A 63 3.55 -1.75 0.53
N SER A 64 3.41 -1.74 1.86
CA SER A 64 4.06 -0.75 2.72
C SER A 64 5.58 -0.81 2.60
N LYS A 65 6.16 -2.03 2.56
CA LYS A 65 7.59 -2.20 2.27
C LYS A 65 7.96 -1.68 0.88
N SER A 66 7.18 -2.00 -0.14
CA SER A 66 7.44 -1.55 -1.51
C SER A 66 7.38 -0.02 -1.63
N VAL A 67 6.43 0.62 -0.97
CA VAL A 67 6.29 2.08 -0.92
C VAL A 67 7.51 2.72 -0.24
N SER A 68 7.96 2.15 0.89
CA SER A 68 9.14 2.65 1.60
C SER A 68 10.43 2.48 0.78
N GLU A 69 10.59 1.37 0.06
CA GLU A 69 11.72 1.17 -0.86
C GLU A 69 11.68 2.16 -2.03
N LEU A 70 10.50 2.44 -2.60
CA LEU A 70 10.35 3.42 -3.67
C LEU A 70 10.65 4.84 -3.17
N GLU A 71 10.21 5.19 -1.97
CA GLU A 71 10.50 6.47 -1.33
C GLU A 71 12.02 6.67 -1.17
N GLN A 72 12.73 5.68 -0.62
CA GLN A 72 14.18 5.73 -0.49
C GLN A 72 14.89 5.86 -1.85
N GLN A 73 14.41 5.17 -2.88
CA GLN A 73 14.97 5.29 -4.23
C GLN A 73 14.73 6.67 -4.84
N ILE A 74 13.57 7.27 -4.61
CA ILE A 74 13.24 8.63 -5.06
C ILE A 74 14.14 9.63 -4.34
N ASP A 75 14.26 9.55 -3.01
CA ASP A 75 15.10 10.45 -2.22
C ASP A 75 16.57 10.37 -2.62
N LEU A 76 17.11 9.16 -2.83
CA LEU A 76 18.47 8.97 -3.30
C LEU A 76 18.67 9.65 -4.67
N LYS A 77 17.73 9.48 -5.60
CA LYS A 77 17.79 10.12 -6.92
C LYS A 77 17.70 11.64 -6.81
N LEU A 78 16.83 12.18 -5.97
CA LEU A 78 16.69 13.61 -5.73
C LEU A 78 17.97 14.21 -5.13
N SER A 79 18.65 13.50 -4.22
CA SER A 79 19.90 13.96 -3.60
C SER A 79 21.06 14.13 -4.59
N ILE A 80 21.01 13.46 -5.73
CA ILE A 80 22.05 13.51 -6.77
C ILE A 80 21.80 14.65 -7.76
N ILE A 81 20.55 15.16 -7.84
CA ILE A 81 20.21 16.24 -8.75
C ILE A 81 20.85 17.53 -8.21
N PRO A 82 21.78 18.15 -8.96
CA PRO A 82 22.41 19.39 -8.53
C PRO A 82 21.35 20.47 -8.37
N ASN A 83 21.55 21.34 -7.37
CA ASN A 83 20.64 22.43 -7.06
C ASN A 83 20.42 23.30 -8.32
N LEU A 84 19.15 23.54 -8.67
CA LEU A 84 18.72 24.26 -9.88
C LEU A 84 19.01 25.76 -9.81
#